data_AF-D4LWJ5-F1
#
_entry.id   AF-D4LWJ5-F1
#
_cell.length_a   1.000
_cell.length_b   1.000
_cell.length_c   1.000
_cell.angle_alpha   90.00
_cell.angle_beta   90.00
_cell.angle_gamma   90.00
#
_symmetry.space_group_name_H-M   'P 1'
#
loop_
_entity.id
_entity.type
_entity.pdbx_description
1 polymer ?
#
loop_
_entity_poly.entity_id
_entity_poly.type
_entity_poly.pdbx_seq_one_letter_code
_entity_poly.pdbx_strand_id
1 'polypeptide(L)'
;MLLISITEIIMLVVSGNSIAEMKDDILLVTGLMLLFGAWFCFFAKDILPTYYDANKINYVSQGIFRIHLVGLSFNNGNWMYICTTLKIWTLATVVLYPLAGIIIINCFNIALWNILNKIFLIMILGGMVISIYIIGKKYE
;
A
#
# COMPACT_ATOMS: atom_id res chain seq x y z
N MET A 1 9.60 -10.22 0.21
CA MET A 1 9.35 -8.77 0.19
C MET A 1 10.09 -8.03 1.31
N LEU A 2 9.91 -8.38 2.59
CA LEU A 2 10.62 -7.71 3.70
C LEU A 2 12.15 -7.70 3.57
N LEU A 3 12.79 -8.83 3.25
CA LEU A 3 14.25 -8.89 3.06
C LEU A 3 14.75 -8.00 1.92
N ILE A 4 13.97 -7.90 0.83
CA ILE A 4 14.33 -7.05 -0.33
C ILE A 4 14.25 -5.58 0.09
N SER A 5 13.17 -5.20 0.77
CA SER A 5 12.99 -3.85 1.29
C SER A 5 14.08 -3.45 2.29
N ILE A 6 14.51 -4.37 3.17
CA ILE A 6 15.63 -4.13 4.08
C ILE A 6 16.91 -3.84 3.30
N THR A 7 17.22 -4.64 2.27
CA THR A 7 18.39 -4.41 1.41
C THR A 7 18.33 -3.07 0.69
N GLU A 8 17.16 -2.68 0.18
CA GLU A 8 16.94 -1.37 -0.45
C GLU A 8 17.18 -0.22 0.54
N ILE A 9 16.65 -0.32 1.76
CA ILE A 9 16.88 0.67 2.82
C ILE A 9 18.36 0.74 3.21
N ILE A 10 19.06 -0.39 3.31
CA ILE A 10 20.51 -0.40 3.58
C ILE A 10 21.28 0.29 2.44
N MET A 11 20.95 -0.02 1.18
CA MET A 11 21.55 0.66 0.02
C MET A 11 21.28 2.16 0.04
N LEU A 12 20.09 2.60 0.44
CA LEU A 12 19.75 4.02 0.62
C LEU A 12 20.56 4.68 1.75
N VAL A 13 20.84 3.97 2.85
CA VAL A 13 21.62 4.51 3.98
C VAL A 13 23.12 4.58 3.67
N VAL A 14 23.63 3.64 2.88
CA VAL A 14 25.06 3.54 2.54
C VAL A 14 25.45 4.45 1.37
N SER A 15 24.48 4.90 0.57
CA SER A 15 24.75 5.72 -0.62
C SER A 15 24.94 7.21 -0.29
N GLY A 16 25.65 7.92 -1.17
CA GLY A 16 26.11 9.29 -0.97
C GLY A 16 25.02 10.38 -0.95
N ASN A 17 25.45 11.64 -0.82
CA ASN A 17 24.62 12.81 -0.51
C ASN A 17 23.30 12.94 -1.30
N SER A 18 23.27 12.60 -2.59
CA SER A 18 22.07 12.71 -3.44
C SER A 18 20.93 11.74 -3.05
N ILE A 19 21.25 10.62 -2.40
CA ILE A 19 20.24 9.66 -1.93
C ILE A 19 19.81 9.98 -0.49
N ALA A 20 20.69 10.60 0.29
CA ALA A 20 20.37 11.08 1.63
C ALA A 20 19.23 12.13 1.61
N GLU A 21 19.17 12.98 0.58
CA GLU A 21 18.12 14.00 0.42
C GLU A 21 16.70 13.44 0.24
N MET A 22 16.56 12.19 -0.23
CA MET A 22 15.26 11.53 -0.44
C MET A 22 14.87 10.55 0.65
N LYS A 23 15.82 10.26 1.55
CA LYS A 23 15.69 9.19 2.53
C LYS A 23 14.42 9.34 3.35
N ASP A 24 14.07 10.56 3.72
CA ASP A 24 12.91 10.83 4.57
C ASP A 24 11.60 10.50 3.86
N ASP A 25 11.43 10.90 2.59
CA ASP A 25 10.22 10.59 1.81
C ASP A 25 10.06 9.08 1.58
N ILE A 26 11.15 8.41 1.16
CA ILE A 26 11.11 6.96 0.93
C ILE A 26 10.85 6.21 2.23
N LEU A 27 11.49 6.61 3.33
CA LEU A 27 11.32 5.99 4.63
C LEU A 27 9.92 6.22 5.20
N LEU A 28 9.34 7.40 4.99
CA LEU A 28 7.95 7.71 5.35
C LEU A 28 6.98 6.81 4.58
N VAL A 29 7.08 6.76 3.24
CA VAL A 29 6.19 5.94 2.41
C VAL A 29 6.34 4.46 2.76
N THR A 30 7.57 3.98 2.86
CA THR A 30 7.87 2.57 3.19
C THR A 30 7.37 2.21 4.58
N GLY A 31 7.61 3.07 5.58
CA GLY A 31 7.18 2.87 6.95
C GLY A 31 5.66 2.83 7.09
N LEU A 32 4.95 3.77 6.46
CA LEU A 32 3.49 3.76 6.43
C LEU A 32 2.96 2.50 5.74
N MET A 33 3.46 2.16 4.55
CA MET A 33 2.99 0.98 3.81
C MET A 33 3.28 -0.33 4.55
N LEU A 34 4.40 -0.42 5.27
CA LEU A 34 4.68 -1.55 6.17
C LEU A 34 3.71 -1.60 7.34
N LEU A 35 3.38 -0.47 7.96
CA LEU A 35 2.41 -0.40 9.04
C LEU A 35 1.03 -0.88 8.57
N PHE A 36 0.54 -0.36 7.45
CA PHE A 36 -0.73 -0.79 6.85
C PHE A 36 -0.67 -2.27 6.42
N GLY A 37 0.40 -2.67 5.73
CA GLY A 37 0.58 -4.05 5.27
C GLY A 37 0.64 -5.05 6.43
N ALA A 38 1.36 -4.74 7.50
CA ALA A 38 1.41 -5.54 8.72
C ALA A 38 0.03 -5.65 9.38
N TRP A 39 -0.73 -4.55 9.43
CA TRP A 39 -2.10 -4.58 9.91
C TRP A 39 -2.96 -5.58 9.14
N PHE A 40 -2.95 -5.49 7.80
CA PHE A 40 -3.71 -6.43 6.95
C PHE A 40 -3.19 -7.87 7.03
N CYS A 41 -1.92 -8.09 7.34
CA CYS A 41 -1.35 -9.44 7.46
C CYS A 41 -1.70 -10.13 8.77
N PHE A 42 -1.75 -9.39 9.89
CA PHE A 42 -1.82 -9.99 11.23
C PHE A 42 -3.11 -9.70 12.00
N PHE A 43 -3.79 -8.59 11.71
CA PHE A 43 -4.90 -8.10 12.53
C PHE A 43 -6.23 -8.02 11.78
N ALA A 44 -6.22 -7.90 10.44
CA ALA A 44 -7.45 -7.96 9.65
C ALA A 44 -8.09 -9.33 9.79
N LYS A 45 -9.36 -9.38 10.22
CA LYS A 45 -10.11 -10.63 10.30
C LYS A 45 -10.63 -10.98 8.92
N ASP A 46 -10.42 -12.20 8.47
CA ASP A 46 -10.88 -12.65 7.15
C ASP A 46 -12.40 -12.81 7.04
N ILE A 47 -13.09 -13.01 8.17
CA ILE A 47 -14.53 -13.22 8.24
C ILE A 47 -15.18 -12.07 9.01
N LEU A 48 -16.17 -11.44 8.39
CA LEU A 48 -17.04 -10.45 8.98
C LEU A 48 -18.23 -11.11 9.68
N PRO A 49 -18.83 -10.47 10.72
CA PRO A 49 -20.09 -10.92 11.28
C PRO A 49 -21.18 -11.10 10.21
N THR A 50 -22.03 -12.11 10.36
CA THR A 50 -23.04 -12.51 9.36
C THR A 50 -24.04 -11.41 8.98
N TYR A 51 -24.21 -10.39 9.82
CA TYR A 51 -25.07 -9.25 9.48
C TYR A 51 -24.56 -8.42 8.29
N TYR A 52 -23.27 -8.53 7.93
CA TYR A 52 -22.71 -7.94 6.72
C TYR A 52 -23.22 -8.62 5.45
N ASP A 53 -23.52 -9.93 5.51
CA ASP A 53 -24.09 -10.65 4.36
C ASP A 53 -25.57 -10.29 4.16
N ALA A 54 -26.27 -9.95 5.24
CA ALA A 54 -27.69 -9.62 5.22
C ALA A 54 -27.98 -8.13 4.94
N ASN A 55 -27.00 -7.23 5.14
CA ASN A 55 -27.20 -5.79 5.06
C ASN A 55 -26.13 -5.12 4.18
N LYS A 56 -26.53 -4.10 3.43
CA LYS A 56 -25.59 -3.31 2.61
C LYS A 56 -24.80 -2.32 3.47
N ILE A 57 -23.73 -2.80 4.09
CA ILE A 57 -22.86 -2.01 4.98
C ILE A 57 -21.58 -1.64 4.25
N ASN A 58 -21.26 -0.35 4.19
CA ASN A 58 -20.12 0.20 3.43
C ASN A 58 -18.92 0.62 4.31
N TYR A 59 -18.96 0.28 5.59
CA TYR A 59 -17.89 0.56 6.54
C TYR A 59 -17.55 -0.67 7.38
N VAL A 60 -16.28 -0.81 7.76
CA VAL A 60 -15.79 -1.81 8.71
C VAL A 60 -14.91 -1.10 9.73
N SER A 61 -15.13 -1.39 11.01
CA SER A 61 -14.26 -0.94 12.10
C SER A 61 -13.60 -2.14 12.75
N GLN A 62 -12.28 -2.26 12.60
CA GLN A 62 -11.46 -3.32 13.19
C GLN A 62 -10.28 -2.69 13.94
N GLY A 63 -10.30 -2.80 15.27
CA GLY A 63 -9.28 -2.21 16.13
C GLY A 63 -9.16 -0.69 15.91
N ILE A 64 -7.95 -0.24 15.56
CA ILE A 64 -7.66 1.17 15.26
C ILE A 64 -8.04 1.59 13.84
N PHE A 65 -8.27 0.64 12.94
CA PHE A 65 -8.59 0.94 11.54
C PHE A 65 -10.09 0.97 11.29
N ARG A 66 -10.52 2.05 10.65
CA ARG A 66 -11.88 2.25 10.17
C ARG A 66 -11.81 2.44 8.66
N ILE A 67 -12.36 1.49 7.92
CA ILE A 67 -12.37 1.49 6.45
C ILE A 67 -13.78 1.84 6.02
N HIS A 68 -13.93 2.88 5.22
CA HIS A 68 -15.20 3.29 4.64
C HIS A 68 -15.02 3.42 3.12
N LEU A 69 -15.78 2.63 2.37
CA LEU A 69 -15.73 2.62 0.91
C LEU A 69 -17.13 2.93 0.36
N VAL A 70 -17.34 4.19 0.00
CA VAL A 70 -18.62 4.64 -0.53
C VAL A 70 -18.92 3.91 -1.84
N GLY A 71 -20.16 3.41 -1.97
CA GLY A 71 -20.61 2.72 -3.16
C GLY A 71 -20.23 1.23 -3.21
N LEU A 72 -19.57 0.69 -2.20
CA LEU A 72 -19.25 -0.73 -2.07
C LEU A 72 -19.78 -1.26 -0.74
N SER A 73 -20.62 -2.29 -0.75
CA SER A 73 -21.00 -3.01 0.48
C SER A 73 -20.06 -4.16 0.75
N PHE A 74 -19.75 -4.37 2.02
CA PHE A 74 -18.87 -5.43 2.49
C PHE A 74 -19.68 -6.65 2.90
N ASN A 75 -19.21 -7.82 2.49
CA ASN A 75 -19.76 -9.12 2.86
C ASN A 75 -18.64 -10.16 2.94
N ASN A 76 -18.92 -11.36 3.43
CA ASN A 76 -17.94 -12.45 3.52
C ASN A 76 -17.47 -12.94 2.13
N GLY A 77 -18.22 -12.66 1.06
CA GLY A 77 -17.84 -12.96 -0.32
C GLY A 77 -16.72 -12.08 -0.85
N ASN A 78 -16.72 -10.77 -0.53
CA ASN A 78 -15.74 -9.81 -1.05
C ASN A 78 -14.65 -9.40 -0.07
N TRP A 79 -14.90 -9.47 1.24
CA TRP A 79 -14.02 -8.87 2.25
C TRP A 79 -12.61 -9.45 2.26
N MET A 80 -12.49 -10.78 2.18
CA MET A 80 -11.19 -11.46 2.12
C MET A 80 -10.39 -11.02 0.87
N TYR A 81 -11.06 -10.85 -0.27
CA TYR A 81 -10.41 -10.39 -1.49
C TYR A 81 -9.97 -8.93 -1.38
N ILE A 82 -10.78 -8.06 -0.80
CA ILE A 82 -10.44 -6.66 -0.53
C ILE A 82 -9.20 -6.57 0.37
N CYS A 83 -9.18 -7.33 1.48
CA CYS A 83 -8.03 -7.38 2.39
C CYS A 83 -6.78 -7.92 1.69
N THR A 84 -6.92 -8.97 0.87
CA THR A 84 -5.81 -9.55 0.11
C THR A 84 -5.25 -8.55 -0.91
N THR A 85 -6.12 -7.83 -1.63
CA THR A 85 -5.71 -6.78 -2.58
C THR A 85 -4.96 -5.65 -1.85
N LEU A 86 -5.49 -5.17 -0.71
CA LEU A 86 -4.83 -4.16 0.12
C LEU A 86 -3.45 -4.62 0.61
N LYS A 87 -3.34 -5.87 1.06
CA LYS A 87 -2.08 -6.51 1.45
C LYS A 87 -1.08 -6.57 0.30
N ILE A 88 -1.50 -6.99 -0.89
CA ILE A 88 -0.61 -7.06 -2.06
C ILE A 88 -0.12 -5.66 -2.45
N TRP A 89 -1.00 -4.67 -2.52
CA TRP A 89 -0.65 -3.30 -2.89
C TRP A 89 0.33 -2.66 -1.90
N THR A 90 0.07 -2.79 -0.60
CA THR A 90 0.96 -2.26 0.45
C THR A 90 2.34 -2.92 0.39
N LEU A 91 2.40 -4.26 0.32
CA LEU A 91 3.68 -4.97 0.26
C LEU A 91 4.43 -4.77 -1.06
N ALA A 92 3.73 -4.63 -2.19
CA ALA A 92 4.33 -4.31 -3.48
C ALA A 92 4.93 -2.90 -3.46
N THR A 93 4.23 -1.93 -2.88
CA THR A 93 4.70 -0.53 -2.78
C THR A 93 5.99 -0.42 -1.95
N VAL A 94 6.08 -1.18 -0.85
CA VAL A 94 7.27 -1.25 0.02
C VAL A 94 8.54 -1.67 -0.72
N VAL A 95 8.41 -2.36 -1.85
CA VAL A 95 9.54 -2.78 -2.70
C VAL A 95 9.68 -1.88 -3.92
N LEU A 96 8.59 -1.67 -4.66
CA LEU A 96 8.62 -0.96 -5.94
C LEU A 96 8.98 0.52 -5.79
N TYR A 97 8.54 1.18 -4.70
CA TYR A 97 8.78 2.60 -4.52
C TYR A 97 10.25 2.93 -4.20
N PRO A 98 10.90 2.28 -3.21
CA PRO A 98 12.34 2.44 -2.99
C PRO A 98 13.17 2.03 -4.20
N LEU A 99 12.84 0.90 -4.84
CA LEU A 99 13.55 0.41 -6.02
C LEU A 99 13.51 1.42 -7.17
N ALA A 100 12.34 1.99 -7.47
CA ALA A 100 12.19 3.04 -8.47
C ALA A 100 13.04 4.26 -8.13
N GLY A 101 13.07 4.67 -6.86
CA GLY A 101 13.93 5.75 -6.38
C GLY A 101 15.40 5.49 -6.64
N ILE A 102 15.90 4.35 -6.19
CA ILE A 102 17.30 3.95 -6.38
C ILE A 102 17.66 3.92 -7.87
N ILE A 103 16.82 3.31 -8.73
CA ILE A 103 17.09 3.22 -10.17
C ILE A 103 17.10 4.61 -10.81
N ILE A 104 16.10 5.45 -10.54
CA ILE A 104 15.96 6.75 -11.22
C ILE A 104 17.11 7.69 -10.85
N ILE A 105 17.53 7.70 -9.59
CA ILE A 105 18.65 8.57 -9.19
C ILE A 105 19.96 8.09 -9.81
N ASN A 106 20.23 6.79 -9.76
CA ASN A 106 21.51 6.23 -10.22
C ASN A 106 21.63 6.27 -11.76
N CYS A 107 20.54 6.06 -12.48
CA CYS A 107 20.55 6.09 -13.95
C CYS A 107 20.34 7.49 -14.53
N PHE A 108 19.70 8.40 -13.79
CA PHE A 108 19.39 9.75 -14.25
C PHE A 108 19.89 10.79 -13.25
N ASN A 109 19.01 11.35 -12.40
CA ASN A 109 19.37 12.32 -11.38
C ASN A 109 18.23 12.53 -10.36
N ILE A 110 18.57 13.22 -9.28
CA ILE A 110 17.66 13.59 -8.18
C ILE A 110 16.49 14.48 -8.63
N ALA A 111 16.72 15.39 -9.58
CA ALA A 111 15.69 16.32 -10.05
C ALA A 111 14.56 15.58 -10.77
N LEU A 112 14.88 14.54 -11.54
CA LEU A 112 13.91 13.69 -12.20
C LEU A 112 13.08 12.91 -11.17
N TRP A 113 13.71 12.36 -10.13
CA TRP A 113 12.97 11.72 -9.05
C TRP A 113 11.99 12.67 -8.37
N ASN A 114 12.39 13.89 -8.05
CA ASN A 114 11.53 14.86 -7.36
C ASN A 114 10.27 15.24 -8.14
N ILE A 115 10.27 15.06 -9.46
CA ILE A 115 9.09 15.22 -10.31
C ILE A 115 8.27 13.93 -10.34
N LEU A 116 8.92 12.79 -10.55
CA LEU A 116 8.27 11.51 -10.76
C LEU A 116 7.72 10.88 -9.47
N ASN A 117 8.31 11.16 -8.31
CA ASN A 117 7.94 10.53 -7.03
C ASN A 117 6.46 10.75 -6.67
N LYS A 118 5.94 11.96 -6.90
CA LYS A 118 4.55 12.34 -6.68
C LYS A 118 3.64 11.65 -7.68
N ILE A 119 4.06 11.58 -8.95
CA ILE A 119 3.30 10.90 -10.01
C ILE A 119 3.21 9.40 -9.71
N PHE A 120 4.32 8.76 -9.33
CA PHE A 120 4.34 7.36 -8.89
C PHE A 120 3.44 7.12 -7.70
N LEU A 121 3.49 7.98 -6.68
CA LEU A 121 2.66 7.82 -5.49
C LEU A 121 1.16 7.93 -5.83
N ILE A 122 0.77 8.90 -6.66
CA ILE A 122 -0.61 9.04 -7.13
C ILE A 122 -1.05 7.82 -7.93
N MET A 123 -0.21 7.30 -8.83
CA MET A 123 -0.52 6.10 -9.61
C MET A 123 -0.68 4.86 -8.72
N ILE A 124 0.19 4.69 -7.72
CA ILE A 124 0.12 3.58 -6.76
C ILE A 124 -1.15 3.65 -5.94
N LEU A 125 -1.42 4.81 -5.32
CA LEU A 125 -2.61 5.00 -4.48
C LEU A 125 -3.90 4.92 -5.30
N GLY A 126 -3.93 5.53 -6.48
CA GLY A 126 -5.05 5.46 -7.41
C GLY A 126 -5.29 4.02 -7.89
N GLY A 127 -4.24 3.32 -8.29
CA GLY A 127 -4.30 1.92 -8.72
C GLY A 127 -4.79 0.99 -7.61
N MET A 128 -4.34 1.22 -6.37
CA MET A 128 -4.83 0.51 -5.19
C MET A 128 -6.33 0.72 -4.98
N VAL A 129 -6.81 1.97 -5.00
CA VAL A 129 -8.24 2.28 -4.86
C VAL A 129 -9.05 1.62 -5.98
N ILE A 130 -8.64 1.80 -7.25
CA ILE A 130 -9.33 1.21 -8.40
C ILE A 130 -9.42 -0.32 -8.27
N SER A 131 -8.32 -0.97 -7.88
CA SER A 131 -8.28 -2.43 -7.72
C SER A 131 -9.23 -2.92 -6.63
N ILE A 132 -9.34 -2.20 -5.52
CA ILE A 132 -10.28 -2.52 -4.44
C ILE A 132 -11.72 -2.42 -4.93
N TYR A 133 -12.05 -1.37 -5.69
CA TYR A 133 -13.40 -1.21 -6.24
C TYR A 133 -13.74 -2.30 -7.26
N ILE A 134 -12.80 -2.65 -8.15
CA ILE A 134 -12.99 -3.73 -9.14
C ILE A 134 -13.22 -5.07 -8.44
N ILE A 135 -12.33 -5.44 -7.51
CA ILE A 135 -12.43 -6.75 -6.84
C ILE A 135 -13.64 -6.78 -5.89
N GLY A 136 -13.88 -5.69 -5.16
CA GLY A 136 -14.99 -5.58 -4.24
C GLY A 136 -16.32 -5.73 -4.95
N LYS A 137 -16.52 -5.01 -6.07
CA LYS A 137 -17.75 -5.10 -6.88
C LYS A 137 -17.94 -6.44 -7.57
N LYS A 138 -16.86 -7.13 -7.90
CA LYS A 138 -16.92 -8.45 -8.54
C LYS A 138 -17.50 -9.52 -7.61
N TYR A 139 -17.24 -9.40 -6.30
CA TYR A 139 -17.62 -10.39 -5.29
C TYR A 139 -18.67 -9.87 -4.30
N GLU A 140 -19.22 -8.66 -4.52
CA GLU A 140 -20.35 -8.10 -3.78
C GLU A 140 -21.63 -8.89 -4.07
#